data_AF-A0A5J5VAU3-F1
#
_entry.id   AF-A0A5J5VAU3-F1
#
_cell.length_a   1.000
_cell.length_b   1.000
_cell.length_c   1.000
_cell.angle_alpha   90.00
_cell.angle_beta   90.00
_cell.angle_gamma   90.00
#
_symmetry.space_group_name_H-M   'P 1'
#
loop_
_entity.id
_entity.type
_entity.pdbx_description
1 polymer ?
#
loop_
_entity_poly.entity_id
_entity_poly.type
_entity_poly.pdbx_seq_one_letter_code
_entity_poly.pdbx_strand_id
1 'polypeptide(L)'
;MGAATSLYFATCFIHGKYENGDLYPANVSAVVGLSGWLPCSKNLKAKIERHDEVARRVASLPILLCHGKGDDVVPYKFGEKFALALSSNGFENMTFKSYNGLGHYTIPEEMEEVCTWLTSKLGLDSR
;
A
#
# COMPACT_ATOMS: atom_id res chain seq x y z
N MET A 1 -10.59 7.22 1.90
CA MET A 1 -10.28 6.84 3.32
C MET A 1 -9.87 5.38 3.49
N GLY A 2 -10.61 4.40 2.94
CA GLY A 2 -10.28 2.97 3.12
C GLY A 2 -8.85 2.58 2.71
N ALA A 3 -8.34 3.16 1.61
CA ALA A 3 -6.95 2.98 1.19
C ALA A 3 -5.94 3.42 2.28
N ALA A 4 -6.14 4.56 2.93
CA ALA A 4 -5.26 5.00 4.01
C ALA A 4 -5.27 3.99 5.19
N THR A 5 -6.43 3.42 5.51
CA THR A 5 -6.58 2.41 6.57
C THR A 5 -5.89 1.09 6.21
N SER A 6 -6.04 0.59 4.97
CA SER A 6 -5.36 -0.65 4.55
C SER A 6 -3.85 -0.52 4.67
N LEU A 7 -3.32 0.64 4.34
CA LEU A 7 -1.89 0.95 4.41
C LEU A 7 -1.41 1.16 5.85
N TYR A 8 -2.21 1.78 6.71
CA TYR A 8 -1.92 1.84 8.13
C TYR A 8 -1.76 0.43 8.70
N PHE A 9 -2.66 -0.50 8.38
CA PHE A 9 -2.55 -1.88 8.81
C PHE A 9 -1.35 -2.61 8.21
N ALA A 10 -0.94 -2.31 6.97
CA ALA A 10 0.31 -2.80 6.41
C ALA A 10 1.51 -2.40 7.27
N THR A 11 1.57 -1.14 7.71
CA THR A 11 2.66 -0.68 8.60
C THR A 11 2.58 -1.31 9.99
N CYS A 12 1.38 -1.56 10.51
CA CYS A 12 1.20 -2.25 11.80
C CYS A 12 1.63 -3.71 11.72
N PHE A 13 1.30 -4.41 10.63
CA PHE A 13 1.73 -5.77 10.35
C PHE A 13 3.26 -5.88 10.28
N ILE A 14 3.89 -4.97 9.53
CA ILE A 14 5.34 -4.89 9.40
C ILE A 14 6.00 -4.66 10.77
N HIS A 15 5.46 -3.74 11.56
CA HIS A 15 5.96 -3.41 12.89
C HIS A 15 5.63 -4.47 13.95
N GLY A 16 4.65 -5.35 13.67
CA GLY A 16 4.12 -6.35 14.61
C GLY A 16 3.19 -5.79 15.68
N LYS A 17 2.87 -4.49 15.66
CA LYS A 17 2.03 -3.82 16.67
C LYS A 17 1.37 -2.55 16.15
N TYR A 18 0.27 -2.18 16.79
CA TYR A 18 -0.41 -0.91 16.62
C TYR A 18 0.36 0.25 17.30
N GLU A 19 -0.10 1.48 17.08
CA GLU A 19 0.50 2.68 17.68
C GLU A 19 0.31 2.74 19.20
N ASN A 20 -0.76 2.15 19.73
CA ASN A 20 -1.01 2.08 21.17
C ASN A 20 -0.13 1.03 21.88
N GLY A 21 0.68 0.27 21.13
CA GLY A 21 1.57 -0.76 21.66
C GLY A 21 1.03 -2.19 21.61
N ASP A 22 -0.28 -2.36 21.35
CA ASP A 22 -0.90 -3.68 21.26
C ASP A 22 -0.38 -4.46 20.06
N LEU A 23 -0.23 -5.78 20.21
CA LEU A 23 0.25 -6.66 19.14
C LEU A 23 -0.73 -6.66 17.96
N TYR A 24 -0.20 -6.63 16.74
CA TYR A 24 -1.00 -6.78 15.53
C TYR A 24 -1.24 -8.28 15.28
N PRO A 25 -2.50 -8.77 15.32
CA PRO A 25 -2.77 -10.20 15.44
C PRO A 25 -2.80 -10.94 14.09
N ALA A 26 -2.90 -10.21 12.98
CA ALA A 26 -3.14 -10.79 11.67
C ALA A 26 -1.87 -10.84 10.81
N ASN A 27 -1.81 -11.82 9.91
CA ASN A 27 -0.83 -11.85 8.85
C ASN A 27 -1.40 -11.14 7.60
N VAL A 28 -0.58 -10.41 6.86
CA VAL A 28 -0.99 -9.69 5.66
C VAL A 28 -0.18 -10.19 4.47
N SER A 29 -0.87 -10.76 3.48
CA SER A 29 -0.24 -11.33 2.28
C SER A 29 -0.15 -10.38 1.11
N ALA A 30 -1.03 -9.38 1.04
CA ALA A 30 -1.06 -8.35 0.00
C ALA A 30 -1.86 -7.13 0.47
N VAL A 31 -1.54 -5.95 -0.07
CA VAL A 31 -2.23 -4.70 0.26
C VAL A 31 -2.60 -3.95 -1.02
N VAL A 32 -3.83 -3.45 -1.08
CA VAL A 32 -4.30 -2.60 -2.17
C VAL A 32 -4.76 -1.25 -1.61
N GLY A 33 -4.40 -0.17 -2.30
CA GLY A 33 -4.85 1.18 -2.00
C GLY A 33 -5.25 1.92 -3.27
N LEU A 34 -6.54 2.24 -3.40
CA LEU A 34 -7.09 2.98 -4.55
C LEU A 34 -7.43 4.41 -4.09
N SER A 35 -6.97 5.41 -4.85
CA SER A 35 -7.26 6.84 -4.64
C SER A 35 -7.05 7.28 -3.19
N GLY A 36 -5.85 6.98 -2.67
CA GLY A 36 -5.52 7.03 -1.25
C GLY A 36 -4.34 7.95 -0.88
N TRP A 37 -3.96 7.90 0.38
CA TRP A 37 -2.77 8.58 0.91
C TRP A 37 -2.16 7.79 2.06
N LEU A 38 -0.93 8.10 2.44
CA LEU A 38 -0.28 7.52 3.62
C LEU A 38 -0.66 8.27 4.89
N PRO A 39 -1.32 7.63 5.86
CA PRO A 39 -1.35 8.17 7.21
C PRO A 39 0.03 8.01 7.88
N CYS A 40 0.39 8.97 8.74
CA CYS A 40 1.55 8.86 9.64
C CYS A 40 2.91 8.61 8.95
N SER A 41 3.13 9.10 7.73
CA SER A 41 4.36 8.87 6.94
C SER A 41 5.66 9.22 7.66
N LYS A 42 5.64 10.23 8.56
CA LYS A 42 6.80 10.66 9.35
C LYS A 42 7.34 9.57 10.28
N ASN A 43 6.48 8.66 10.74
CA ASN A 43 6.86 7.61 11.69
C ASN A 43 7.33 6.32 10.99
N LEU A 44 7.21 6.23 9.67
CA LEU A 44 7.48 5.00 8.92
C LEU A 44 8.95 4.56 9.06
N LYS A 45 9.89 5.49 8.86
CA LYS A 45 11.33 5.23 8.95
C LYS A 45 11.74 4.68 10.31
N ALA A 46 11.28 5.34 11.37
CA ALA A 46 11.60 4.96 12.75
C ALA A 46 11.10 3.56 13.15
N LYS A 47 10.10 3.03 12.44
CA LYS A 47 9.56 1.67 12.66
C LYS A 47 10.37 0.60 11.92
N ILE A 48 10.94 0.92 10.76
CA ILE A 48 11.60 -0.05 9.88
C ILE A 48 13.05 -0.31 10.28
N GLU A 49 13.75 0.70 10.80
CA GLU A 49 15.19 0.63 11.11
C GLU A 49 15.57 -0.28 12.29
N ARG A 50 14.61 -0.93 12.97
CA ARG A 50 14.87 -1.55 14.29
C ARG A 50 15.20 -3.04 14.26
N HIS A 51 14.85 -3.79 13.20
CA HIS A 51 15.01 -5.27 13.19
C HIS A 51 15.12 -5.86 11.78
N ASP A 52 16.04 -6.82 11.57
CA ASP A 52 16.26 -7.50 10.28
C ASP A 52 15.03 -8.26 9.76
N GLU A 53 14.20 -8.78 10.67
CA GLU A 53 12.94 -9.44 10.30
C GLU A 53 11.93 -8.44 9.71
N VAL A 54 11.87 -7.23 10.27
CA VAL A 54 11.00 -6.15 9.79
C VAL A 54 11.43 -5.74 8.40
N ALA A 55 12.74 -5.54 8.16
CA ALA A 55 13.26 -5.23 6.83
C ALA A 55 12.87 -6.27 5.77
N ARG A 56 12.95 -7.58 6.09
CA ARG A 56 12.49 -8.65 5.19
C ARG A 56 10.99 -8.60 4.90
N ARG A 57 10.16 -8.30 5.91
CA ARG A 57 8.71 -8.15 5.71
C ARG A 57 8.39 -6.93 4.84
N VAL A 58 9.10 -5.81 5.05
CA VAL A 58 8.94 -4.59 4.25
C VAL A 58 9.26 -4.84 2.79
N ALA A 59 10.41 -5.47 2.49
CA ALA A 59 10.83 -5.72 1.12
C ALA A 59 9.91 -6.72 0.39
N SER A 60 9.38 -7.72 1.11
CA SER A 60 8.60 -8.79 0.51
C SER A 60 7.10 -8.51 0.39
N LEU A 61 6.52 -7.65 1.23
CA LEU A 61 5.08 -7.39 1.25
C LEU A 61 4.59 -6.78 -0.08
N PRO A 62 3.72 -7.47 -0.85
CA PRO A 62 3.15 -6.94 -2.08
C PRO A 62 2.20 -5.77 -1.78
N ILE A 63 2.44 -4.62 -2.42
CA ILE A 63 1.55 -3.46 -2.34
C ILE A 63 1.19 -2.97 -3.75
N LEU A 64 -0.11 -2.84 -4.03
CA LEU A 64 -0.61 -2.16 -5.21
C LEU A 64 -1.27 -0.85 -4.82
N LEU A 65 -0.83 0.22 -5.45
CA LEU A 65 -1.39 1.55 -5.32
C LEU A 65 -1.90 2.03 -6.67
N CYS A 66 -3.13 2.53 -6.70
CA CYS A 66 -3.74 3.09 -7.90
C CYS A 66 -4.22 4.51 -7.60
N HIS A 67 -4.00 5.44 -8.52
CA HIS A 67 -4.47 6.82 -8.35
C HIS A 67 -4.81 7.48 -9.68
N GLY A 68 -5.96 8.15 -9.73
CA GLY A 68 -6.35 8.98 -10.86
C GLY A 68 -5.65 10.34 -10.86
N LYS A 69 -5.12 10.78 -12.02
CA LYS A 69 -4.53 12.12 -12.15
C LYS A 69 -5.56 13.25 -12.12
N GLY A 70 -6.84 12.92 -12.35
CA GLY A 70 -7.97 13.84 -12.27
C GLY A 70 -8.67 13.82 -10.91
N ASP A 71 -8.13 13.12 -9.90
CA ASP A 71 -8.74 13.03 -8.57
C ASP A 71 -8.79 14.42 -7.89
N ASP A 72 -10.01 14.89 -7.69
CA ASP A 72 -10.38 16.19 -7.13
C ASP A 72 -10.64 16.14 -5.61
N VAL A 73 -10.76 14.94 -5.03
CA VAL A 73 -11.01 14.73 -3.60
C VAL A 73 -9.72 14.43 -2.86
N VAL A 74 -8.92 13.51 -3.39
CA VAL A 74 -7.57 13.18 -2.91
C VAL A 74 -6.59 13.51 -4.03
N PRO A 75 -6.01 14.73 -4.04
CA PRO A 75 -5.11 15.15 -5.10
C PRO A 75 -4.01 14.12 -5.39
N TYR A 76 -3.83 13.77 -6.67
CA TYR A 76 -2.87 12.77 -7.16
C TYR A 76 -1.45 12.88 -6.56
N LYS A 77 -0.99 14.11 -6.29
CA LYS A 77 0.28 14.40 -5.59
C LYS A 77 0.44 13.66 -4.25
N PHE A 78 -0.66 13.33 -3.57
CA PHE A 78 -0.62 12.55 -2.33
C PHE A 78 -0.30 11.08 -2.60
N GLY A 79 -0.85 10.51 -3.68
CA GLY A 79 -0.48 9.19 -4.18
C GLY A 79 1.01 9.13 -4.55
N GLU A 80 1.52 10.12 -5.29
CA GLU A 80 2.95 10.18 -5.67
C GLU A 80 3.89 10.30 -4.48
N LYS A 81 3.62 11.27 -3.58
CA LYS A 81 4.42 11.45 -2.36
C LYS A 81 4.43 10.19 -1.51
N PHE A 82 3.33 9.46 -1.53
CA PHE A 82 3.22 8.23 -0.79
C PHE A 82 4.00 7.09 -1.43
N ALA A 83 3.85 6.88 -2.73
CA ALA A 83 4.64 5.88 -3.45
C ALA A 83 6.13 6.10 -3.22
N LEU A 84 6.57 7.37 -3.29
CA LEU A 84 7.95 7.77 -2.98
C LEU A 84 8.32 7.43 -1.52
N ALA A 85 7.46 7.75 -0.56
CA ALA A 85 7.73 7.46 0.85
C ALA A 85 7.91 5.96 1.12
N LEU A 86 7.09 5.09 0.52
CA LEU A 86 7.26 3.65 0.65
C LEU A 86 8.55 3.16 -0.03
N SER A 87 8.81 3.57 -1.27
CA SER A 87 10.03 3.15 -1.97
C SER A 87 11.29 3.58 -1.22
N SER A 88 11.32 4.81 -0.67
CA SER A 88 12.44 5.30 0.13
C SER A 88 12.62 4.61 1.48
N ASN A 89 11.64 3.81 1.91
CA ASN A 89 11.68 3.06 3.17
C ASN A 89 11.77 1.54 2.94
N GLY A 90 12.18 1.09 1.74
CA GLY A 90 12.52 -0.31 1.47
C GLY A 90 11.36 -1.20 1.02
N PHE A 91 10.20 -0.63 0.71
CA PHE A 91 9.08 -1.40 0.14
C PHE A 91 9.35 -1.70 -1.33
N GLU A 92 10.12 -2.76 -1.58
CA GLU A 92 10.59 -3.14 -2.92
C GLU A 92 9.51 -3.81 -3.77
N ASN A 93 8.62 -4.59 -3.17
CA ASN A 93 7.52 -5.27 -3.87
C ASN A 93 6.26 -4.39 -3.98
N MET A 94 6.43 -3.13 -4.40
CA MET A 94 5.33 -2.19 -4.57
C MET A 94 5.15 -1.76 -6.03
N THR A 95 3.90 -1.56 -6.43
CA THR A 95 3.52 -1.05 -7.75
C THR A 95 2.62 0.17 -7.58
N PHE A 96 2.94 1.27 -8.25
CA PHE A 96 2.08 2.46 -8.33
C PHE A 96 1.58 2.63 -9.77
N LYS A 97 0.26 2.64 -9.93
CA LYS A 97 -0.46 2.79 -11.20
C LYS A 97 -1.18 4.13 -11.24
N SER A 98 -1.04 4.82 -12.37
CA SER A 98 -1.61 6.14 -12.57
C SER A 98 -2.55 6.14 -13.76
N TYR A 99 -3.76 6.67 -13.58
CA TYR A 99 -4.77 6.72 -14.64
C TYR A 99 -5.02 8.16 -15.06
N ASN A 100 -4.82 8.46 -16.34
CA ASN A 100 -5.08 9.79 -16.88
C ASN A 100 -6.59 10.05 -16.94
N GLY A 101 -7.05 11.19 -16.42
CA GLY A 101 -8.47 11.57 -16.46
C GLY A 101 -9.39 10.87 -15.45
N LEU A 102 -8.90 9.88 -14.70
CA LEU A 102 -9.65 9.26 -13.62
C LEU A 102 -9.78 10.23 -12.43
N GLY A 103 -11.02 10.45 -11.98
CA GLY A 103 -11.36 11.22 -10.78
C GLY A 103 -11.38 10.37 -9.51
N HIS A 104 -12.14 10.79 -8.49
CA HIS A 104 -12.27 10.04 -7.23
C HIS A 104 -13.31 8.90 -7.30
N TYR A 105 -13.12 7.99 -8.24
CA TYR A 105 -13.95 6.80 -8.45
C TYR A 105 -13.10 5.69 -9.08
N THR A 106 -13.70 4.52 -9.29
CA THR A 106 -13.03 3.38 -9.94
C THR A 106 -13.54 3.15 -11.35
N ILE A 107 -12.70 2.54 -12.20
CA ILE A 107 -13.05 2.17 -13.59
C ILE A 107 -12.78 0.68 -13.85
N PRO A 108 -13.44 0.05 -14.83
CA PRO A 108 -13.25 -1.36 -15.14
C PRO A 108 -11.78 -1.74 -15.39
N GLU A 109 -11.03 -0.88 -16.08
CA GLU A 109 -9.62 -1.11 -16.41
C GLU A 109 -8.75 -1.15 -15.14
N GLU A 110 -9.00 -0.27 -14.17
CA GLU A 110 -8.33 -0.29 -12.87
C GLU A 110 -8.67 -1.58 -12.10
N MET A 111 -9.94 -2.00 -12.14
CA MET A 111 -10.39 -3.19 -11.42
C MET A 111 -9.85 -4.48 -12.05
N GLU A 112 -9.72 -4.55 -13.38
CA GLU A 112 -9.08 -5.66 -14.08
C GLU A 112 -7.61 -5.80 -13.70
N GLU A 113 -6.88 -4.68 -13.60
CA GLU A 113 -5.50 -4.68 -13.11
C GLU A 113 -5.41 -5.13 -11.65
N VAL A 114 -6.32 -4.69 -10.78
CA VAL A 114 -6.38 -5.14 -9.37
C VAL A 114 -6.63 -6.64 -9.30
N CYS A 115 -7.60 -7.16 -10.06
CA CYS A 115 -7.90 -8.59 -10.13
C CYS A 115 -6.68 -9.39 -10.60
N THR A 116 -6.07 -9.00 -11.72
CA THR A 116 -4.89 -9.65 -12.28
C THR A 116 -3.73 -9.65 -11.29
N TRP A 117 -3.50 -8.51 -10.63
CA TRP A 117 -2.44 -8.38 -9.63
C TRP A 117 -2.69 -9.27 -8.41
N LEU A 118 -3.91 -9.30 -7.87
CA LEU A 118 -4.26 -10.16 -6.75
C LEU A 118 -4.13 -11.64 -7.11
N THR A 119 -4.61 -12.06 -8.28
CA THR A 119 -4.49 -13.44 -8.75
C THR A 119 -3.03 -13.88 -8.79
N SER A 120 -2.15 -13.02 -9.33
CA SER A 120 -0.71 -13.29 -9.38
C SER A 120 -0.06 -13.35 -7.99
N LYS A 121 -0.35 -12.37 -7.11
CA LYS A 121 0.30 -12.29 -5.79
C LYS A 121 -0.19 -13.33 -4.80
N LEU A 122 -1.42 -13.82 -4.96
CA LEU A 122 -2.04 -14.82 -4.10
C LEU A 122 -1.99 -16.24 -4.70
N GLY A 123 -1.45 -16.40 -5.91
CA GLY A 123 -1.35 -17.71 -6.58
C GLY A 123 -2.72 -18.34 -6.85
N LEU A 124 -3.69 -17.52 -7.26
CA LEU A 124 -5.07 -17.95 -7.54
C LEU A 124 -5.28 -18.42 -8.98
N ASP A 125 -4.23 -18.37 -9.81
CA ASP A 125 -4.25 -18.99 -11.13
C ASP A 125 -4.52 -20.49 -10.95
N SER A 126 -5.62 -20.97 -11.53
CA SER A 126 -6.04 -22.37 -11.47
C SER A 126 -4.85 -23.28 -11.82
N ARG A 127 -4.45 -24.15 -10.88
CA ARG A 127 -3.62 -25.31 -11.20
C ARG A 127 -4.40 -26.32 -12.03
#